data_AF-A0A8H6XZ68-F1
#
_entry.id   AF-A0A8H6XZ68-F1
#
_cell.length_a   1.000
_cell.length_b   1.000
_cell.length_c   1.000
_cell.angle_alpha   90.00
_cell.angle_beta   90.00
_cell.angle_gamma   90.00
#
_symmetry.space_group_name_H-M   'P 1'
#
loop_
_entity.id
_entity.type
_entity.pdbx_description
1 polymer ?
#
loop_
_entity_poly.entity_id
_entity_poly.type
_entity_poly.pdbx_seq_one_letter_code
_entity_poly.pdbx_strand_id
1 'polypeptide(L)'
;MAVTWRNWKTEATSEKKAELRPLWVRVAVCSLELATGTLVAASLLIYRSRTATLLSILPPKKANAAPSALNRRIFIQSAGSWRANGIIFPLAACTLTRVAKNALILEVKGQYGSWQFNLDNRTIIEGDRMTSTETACKVLAKRWHQAEGKGTILSS
;
A
#
# COMPACT_ATOMS: atom_id res chain seq x y z
N MET A 1 -8.68 53.84 16.30
CA MET A 1 -7.58 52.91 15.96
C MET A 1 -6.76 53.55 14.86
N ALA A 2 -5.51 53.92 15.14
CA ALA A 2 -4.64 54.60 14.18
C ALA A 2 -3.80 53.56 13.42
N VAL A 3 -3.92 53.57 12.10
CA VAL A 3 -3.08 52.76 11.20
C VAL A 3 -1.77 53.53 10.97
N THR A 4 -0.66 53.00 11.46
CA THR A 4 0.67 53.56 11.22
C THR A 4 1.25 52.96 9.95
N TRP A 5 1.44 53.80 8.93
CA TRP A 5 2.08 53.42 7.67
C TRP A 5 3.60 53.56 7.83
N ARG A 6 4.32 52.43 7.92
CA ARG A 6 5.79 52.43 7.90
C ARG A 6 6.27 52.46 6.46
N ASN A 7 6.78 53.62 6.05
CA ASN A 7 7.52 53.75 4.81
C ASN A 7 8.91 53.12 5.03
N TRP A 8 9.13 51.91 4.51
CA TRP A 8 10.49 51.37 4.38
C TRP A 8 11.22 52.24 3.35
N LYS A 9 11.86 53.31 3.82
CA LYS A 9 12.94 53.91 3.03
C LYS A 9 13.93 52.80 2.77
N THR A 10 14.06 52.40 1.51
CA THR A 10 15.22 51.67 1.02
C THR A 10 16.44 52.45 1.48
N GLU A 11 17.12 51.95 2.52
CA GLU A 11 18.51 52.32 2.73
C GLU A 11 19.18 52.11 1.39
N ALA A 12 19.83 53.16 0.87
CA ALA A 12 20.65 53.08 -0.32
C ALA A 12 21.72 52.04 -0.02
N THR A 13 21.40 50.79 -0.35
CA THR A 13 22.24 49.64 -0.13
C THR A 13 23.36 49.87 -1.11
N SER A 14 24.51 50.27 -0.59
CA SER A 14 25.79 50.23 -1.31
C SER A 14 25.75 49.07 -2.29
N GLU A 15 25.94 49.35 -3.58
CA GLU A 15 25.99 48.38 -4.67
C GLU A 15 27.14 47.37 -4.45
N LYS A 16 27.07 46.57 -3.40
CA LYS A 16 27.66 45.24 -3.42
C LYS A 16 26.83 44.49 -4.44
N LYS A 17 27.27 44.50 -5.70
CA LYS A 17 26.81 43.58 -6.74
C LYS A 17 26.57 42.25 -6.04
N ALA A 18 25.30 41.87 -5.89
CA ALA A 18 24.96 40.64 -5.20
C ALA A 18 25.66 39.52 -5.98
N GLU A 19 26.78 39.03 -5.46
CA GLU A 19 27.55 37.99 -6.12
C GLU A 19 26.65 36.76 -6.18
N LEU A 20 26.07 36.58 -7.37
CA LEU A 20 25.21 35.46 -7.66
C LEU A 20 26.06 34.22 -7.44
N ARG A 21 25.62 33.33 -6.54
CA ARG A 21 26.27 32.02 -6.36
C ARG A 21 26.53 31.40 -7.74
N PRO A 22 27.70 30.78 -7.96
CA PRO A 22 28.06 30.18 -9.23
C PRO A 22 26.95 29.28 -9.78
N LEU A 23 26.74 29.28 -11.09
CA LEU A 23 25.67 28.49 -11.74
C LEU A 23 25.72 27.01 -11.35
N TRP A 24 26.91 26.43 -11.23
CA TRP A 24 27.08 25.03 -10.83
C TRP A 24 26.55 24.73 -9.43
N VAL A 25 26.62 25.69 -8.50
CA VAL A 25 26.04 25.55 -7.15
C VAL A 25 24.52 25.47 -7.24
N ARG A 26 23.91 26.28 -8.10
CA ARG A 26 22.45 26.29 -8.30
C ARG A 26 21.97 24.99 -8.94
N VAL A 27 22.66 24.55 -10.00
CA VAL A 27 22.37 23.27 -10.66
C VAL A 27 22.50 22.12 -9.66
N ALA A 28 23.58 22.08 -8.87
CA ALA A 28 23.78 21.04 -7.87
C ALA A 28 22.64 20.99 -6.83
N VAL A 29 22.21 22.14 -6.31
CA VAL A 29 21.09 22.21 -5.36
C VAL A 29 19.79 21.74 -6.01
N CYS A 30 19.46 22.22 -7.21
CA CYS A 30 18.24 21.80 -7.92
C CYS A 30 18.25 20.30 -8.26
N SER A 31 19.39 19.75 -8.68
CA SER A 31 19.52 18.32 -8.96
C SER A 31 19.35 17.48 -7.69
N LEU A 32 19.88 17.94 -6.55
CA LEU A 32 19.72 17.26 -5.26
C LEU A 32 18.25 17.24 -4.82
N GLU A 33 17.54 18.36 -4.94
CA GLU A 33 16.11 18.45 -4.62
C GLU A 33 15.28 17.53 -5.52
N LEU A 34 15.55 17.52 -6.83
CA LEU A 34 14.86 16.66 -7.78
C LEU A 34 15.15 15.17 -7.52
N ALA A 35 16.40 14.82 -7.25
CA ALA A 35 16.79 13.46 -6.89
C ALA A 35 16.09 13.00 -5.60
N THR A 36 16.01 13.87 -4.60
CA THR A 36 15.33 13.57 -3.33
C THR A 36 13.84 13.37 -3.55
N GLY A 37 13.19 14.26 -4.31
CA GLY A 37 11.76 14.16 -4.63
C GLY A 37 11.44 12.89 -5.43
N THR A 38 12.26 12.54 -6.42
CA THR A 38 12.08 11.32 -7.22
C THR A 38 12.28 10.04 -6.38
N LEU A 39 13.27 10.02 -5.48
CA LEU A 39 13.47 8.91 -4.56
C LEU A 39 12.26 8.69 -3.63
N VAL A 40 11.73 9.78 -3.06
CA VAL A 40 10.54 9.73 -2.20
C VAL A 40 9.30 9.28 -2.97
N ALA A 41 9.11 9.77 -4.20
CA ALA A 41 8.01 9.34 -5.05
C ALA A 41 8.11 7.85 -5.40
N ALA A 42 9.31 7.38 -5.78
CA ALA A 42 9.55 5.98 -6.10
C ALA A 42 9.31 5.06 -4.89
N SER A 43 9.74 5.45 -3.69
CA SER A 43 9.53 4.65 -2.48
C SER A 43 8.04 4.54 -2.13
N LEU A 44 7.27 5.63 -2.27
CA LEU A 44 5.82 5.62 -2.08
C LEU A 44 5.10 4.74 -3.10
N LEU A 45 5.54 4.74 -4.37
CA LEU A 45 4.98 3.86 -5.40
C LEU A 45 5.23 2.38 -5.09
N ILE A 46 6.45 2.03 -4.69
CA ILE A 46 6.80 0.66 -4.27
C ILE A 46 6.00 0.24 -3.03
N TYR A 47 5.80 1.15 -2.08
CA TYR A 47 4.98 0.86 -0.91
C TYR A 47 3.51 0.61 -1.29
N ARG A 48 2.93 1.45 -2.17
CA ARG A 48 1.55 1.28 -2.66
C ARG A 48 1.35 0.03 -3.51
N SER A 49 2.39 -0.49 -4.17
CA SER A 49 2.26 -1.74 -4.92
C SER A 49 2.14 -2.96 -4.01
N ARG A 50 2.59 -2.88 -2.75
CA ARG A 50 2.53 -3.96 -1.76
C ARG A 50 1.28 -3.93 -0.88
N THR A 51 0.55 -2.82 -0.84
CA THR A 51 -0.72 -2.73 -0.10
C THR A 51 -1.85 -3.27 -0.96
N ALA A 52 -2.49 -4.34 -0.49
CA ALA A 52 -3.61 -4.96 -1.17
C ALA A 52 -4.95 -4.37 -0.68
N THR A 53 -5.81 -4.03 -1.64
CA THR A 53 -7.13 -3.43 -1.39
C THR A 53 -8.26 -4.45 -1.46
N LEU A 54 -8.13 -5.46 -2.32
CA LEU A 54 -9.14 -6.51 -2.50
C LEU A 54 -8.48 -7.88 -2.49
N LEU A 55 -9.07 -8.77 -1.70
CA LEU A 55 -8.78 -10.19 -1.69
C LEU A 55 -10.07 -10.93 -2.02
N SER A 56 -10.08 -11.67 -3.12
CA SER A 56 -11.23 -12.50 -3.51
C SER A 56 -10.79 -13.93 -3.74
N ILE A 57 -11.51 -14.89 -3.15
CA ILE A 57 -11.29 -16.32 -3.38
C ILE A 57 -12.22 -16.75 -4.52
N LEU A 58 -11.61 -17.07 -5.65
CA LEU A 58 -12.30 -17.45 -6.88
C LEU A 58 -12.52 -18.98 -6.94
N PRO A 59 -13.61 -19.41 -7.59
CA PRO A 59 -13.85 -20.83 -7.86
C PRO A 59 -12.76 -21.43 -8.77
N PRO A 60 -12.66 -22.78 -8.77
CA PRO A 60 -11.72 -23.47 -9.62
C PRO A 60 -11.94 -23.16 -11.10
N LYS A 61 -10.86 -23.13 -11.88
CA LYS A 61 -10.90 -22.75 -13.32
C LYS A 61 -11.81 -23.67 -14.15
N LYS A 62 -12.01 -24.92 -13.71
CA LYS A 62 -12.92 -25.88 -14.35
C LYS A 62 -14.19 -26.02 -13.49
N ALA A 63 -15.34 -25.69 -14.06
CA ALA A 63 -16.64 -25.71 -13.38
C ALA A 63 -17.03 -27.09 -12.81
N ASN A 64 -16.50 -28.18 -13.38
CA ASN A 64 -16.79 -29.57 -12.97
C ASN A 64 -15.71 -30.19 -12.07
N ALA A 65 -14.67 -29.44 -11.69
CA ALA A 65 -13.66 -29.96 -10.76
C ALA A 65 -14.18 -29.83 -9.33
N ALA A 66 -14.12 -30.92 -8.56
CA ALA A 66 -14.45 -30.90 -7.14
C ALA A 66 -13.67 -29.78 -6.43
N PRO A 67 -14.27 -29.07 -5.46
CA PRO A 67 -13.73 -27.85 -4.85
C PRO A 67 -12.60 -28.14 -3.85
N SER A 68 -11.54 -28.84 -4.29
CA SER A 68 -10.32 -29.06 -3.51
C SER A 68 -9.43 -27.82 -3.47
N ALA A 69 -8.66 -27.64 -2.39
CA ALA A 69 -7.67 -26.55 -2.20
C ALA A 69 -6.82 -26.29 -3.45
N LEU A 70 -6.45 -27.38 -4.13
CA LEU A 70 -5.50 -27.40 -5.24
C LEU A 70 -5.99 -26.60 -6.44
N ASN A 71 -7.31 -26.46 -6.60
CA ASN A 71 -7.88 -25.80 -7.78
C ASN A 71 -8.44 -24.41 -7.50
N ARG A 72 -8.57 -24.00 -6.23
CA ARG A 72 -9.05 -22.65 -5.89
C ARG A 72 -8.00 -21.61 -6.21
N ARG A 73 -8.45 -20.41 -6.57
CA ARG A 73 -7.59 -19.31 -6.96
C ARG A 73 -7.88 -18.09 -6.10
N ILE A 74 -6.88 -17.27 -5.88
CA ILE A 74 -7.01 -16.00 -5.19
C ILE A 74 -6.78 -14.91 -6.22
N PHE A 75 -7.68 -13.95 -6.23
CA PHE A 75 -7.49 -12.67 -6.91
C PHE A 75 -7.04 -11.63 -5.88
N ILE A 76 -5.92 -10.99 -6.16
CA ILE A 76 -5.38 -9.89 -5.37
C ILE A 76 -5.39 -8.63 -6.22
N GLN A 77 -5.99 -7.57 -5.68
CA GLN A 77 -5.89 -6.23 -6.24
C GLN A 77 -5.06 -5.36 -5.30
N SER A 78 -4.08 -4.65 -5.85
CA SER A 78 -3.24 -3.71 -5.10
C SER A 78 -3.81 -2.29 -5.15
N ALA A 79 -3.39 -1.42 -4.24
CA ALA A 79 -3.73 0.00 -4.29
C ALA A 79 -3.16 0.71 -5.54
N GLY A 80 -2.11 0.15 -6.14
CA GLY A 80 -1.48 0.65 -7.37
C GLY A 80 -2.18 0.19 -8.66
N SER A 81 -3.01 -0.85 -8.60
CA SER A 81 -3.77 -1.30 -9.76
C SER A 81 -5.02 -0.45 -9.96
N TRP A 82 -4.93 0.50 -10.91
CA TRP A 82 -6.07 1.25 -11.41
C TRP A 82 -6.95 0.33 -12.30
N ARG A 83 -8.27 0.33 -12.09
CA ARG A 83 -9.29 -0.60 -12.69
C ARG A 83 -9.25 -2.03 -12.13
N ALA A 84 -10.08 -2.93 -12.67
CA ALA A 84 -10.21 -4.35 -12.28
C ALA A 84 -8.99 -5.22 -12.65
N ASN A 85 -7.81 -4.62 -12.72
CA ASN A 85 -6.56 -5.33 -12.98
C ASN A 85 -6.04 -5.88 -11.65
N GLY A 86 -6.16 -7.18 -11.44
CA GLY A 86 -5.52 -7.85 -10.31
C GLY A 86 -4.77 -9.08 -10.79
N ILE A 87 -4.00 -9.66 -9.87
CA ILE A 87 -3.18 -10.83 -10.16
C ILE A 87 -3.86 -12.04 -9.54
N ILE A 88 -3.91 -13.14 -10.30
CA ILE A 88 -4.51 -14.39 -9.85
C ILE A 88 -3.41 -15.38 -9.49
N PHE A 89 -3.48 -15.92 -8.28
CA PHE A 89 -2.58 -16.96 -7.78
C PHE A 89 -3.34 -18.23 -7.39
N PRO A 90 -2.74 -19.41 -7.52
CA PRO A 90 -3.34 -20.63 -6.97
C PRO A 90 -3.30 -20.59 -5.44
N LEU A 91 -4.42 -20.89 -4.78
CA LEU A 91 -4.54 -20.85 -3.31
C LEU A 91 -3.49 -21.73 -2.62
N ALA A 92 -3.15 -22.87 -3.23
CA ALA A 92 -2.15 -23.80 -2.71
C ALA A 92 -0.72 -23.20 -2.60
N ALA A 93 -0.42 -22.15 -3.37
CA ALA A 93 0.85 -21.42 -3.31
C ALA A 93 0.82 -20.24 -2.33
N CYS A 94 -0.34 -19.92 -1.76
CA CYS A 94 -0.56 -18.74 -0.95
C CYS A 94 -0.54 -19.11 0.54
N THR A 95 0.18 -18.31 1.34
CA THR A 95 0.25 -18.44 2.80
C THR A 95 -0.16 -17.11 3.43
N LEU A 96 -1.17 -17.13 4.31
CA LEU A 96 -1.66 -15.92 4.98
C LEU A 96 -1.21 -15.95 6.45
N THR A 97 -0.44 -14.96 6.85
CA THR A 97 0.13 -14.83 8.21
C THR A 97 -0.36 -13.56 8.87
N ARG A 98 -0.68 -13.64 10.15
CA ARG A 98 -0.98 -12.45 10.96
C ARG A 98 0.30 -11.90 11.55
N VAL A 99 0.62 -10.64 11.24
CA VAL A 99 1.85 -9.98 11.70
C VAL A 99 1.58 -8.95 12.79
N ALA A 100 0.40 -8.31 12.75
CA ALA A 100 -0.04 -7.41 13.81
C ALA A 100 -1.54 -7.59 14.11
N LYS A 101 -2.03 -6.91 15.15
CA LYS A 101 -3.45 -6.95 15.54
C LYS A 101 -4.38 -6.62 14.36
N ASN A 102 -3.96 -5.67 13.54
CA ASN A 102 -4.71 -5.12 12.40
C ASN A 102 -4.02 -5.39 11.05
N ALA A 103 -2.98 -6.22 10.97
CA ALA A 103 -2.23 -6.42 9.73
C ALA A 103 -2.03 -7.91 9.43
N LEU A 104 -2.36 -8.28 8.21
CA LEU A 104 -2.14 -9.61 7.65
C LEU A 104 -1.17 -9.48 6.48
N ILE A 105 -0.32 -10.48 6.32
CA ILE A 105 0.61 -10.57 5.20
C ILE A 105 0.28 -11.84 4.42
N LEU A 106 0.11 -11.69 3.11
CA LEU A 106 -0.02 -12.80 2.20
C LEU A 106 1.29 -12.99 1.43
N GLU A 107 1.83 -14.19 1.53
CA GLU A 107 3.03 -14.61 0.82
C GLU A 107 2.64 -15.62 -0.25
N VAL A 108 3.21 -15.47 -1.44
CA VAL A 108 2.97 -16.40 -2.56
C VAL A 108 4.27 -17.10 -2.91
N LYS A 109 4.29 -18.42 -2.80
CA LYS A 109 5.48 -19.24 -3.09
C LYS A 109 5.94 -19.01 -4.54
N GLY A 110 7.21 -18.67 -4.71
CA GLY A 110 7.83 -18.42 -6.02
C GLY A 110 7.59 -17.02 -6.58
N GLN A 111 6.94 -16.13 -5.82
CA GLN A 111 6.83 -14.70 -6.15
C GLN A 111 7.67 -13.87 -5.19
N TYR A 112 8.24 -12.77 -5.69
CA TYR A 112 9.02 -11.87 -4.86
C TYR A 112 8.13 -10.85 -4.16
N GLY A 113 8.23 -10.78 -2.84
CA GLY A 113 7.48 -9.84 -2.01
C GLY A 113 6.27 -10.46 -1.33
N SER A 114 5.59 -9.63 -0.55
CA SER A 114 4.40 -10.01 0.20
C SER A 114 3.36 -8.90 0.12
N TRP A 115 2.08 -9.28 0.21
CA TRP A 115 0.96 -8.37 0.15
C TRP A 115 0.43 -8.11 1.54
N GLN A 116 0.45 -6.85 1.96
CA GLN A 116 -0.07 -6.47 3.26
C GLN A 116 -1.54 -6.05 3.15
N PHE A 117 -2.36 -6.60 4.04
CA PHE A 117 -3.75 -6.24 4.24
C PHE A 117 -3.88 -5.60 5.61
N ASN A 118 -4.28 -4.33 5.63
CA ASN A 118 -4.59 -3.64 6.87
C ASN A 118 -6.10 -3.77 7.12
N LEU A 119 -6.45 -4.36 8.26
CA LEU A 119 -7.80 -4.47 8.78
C LEU A 119 -8.12 -3.22 9.59
N ASP A 120 -9.22 -2.56 9.27
CA ASP A 120 -9.73 -1.39 9.95
C ASP A 120 -11.25 -1.47 10.10
N ASN A 121 -11.85 -0.47 10.75
CA ASN A 121 -13.31 -0.39 10.95
C ASN A 121 -14.08 -0.05 9.64
N ARG A 122 -13.38 -0.01 8.50
CA ARG A 122 -13.94 0.18 7.16
C ARG A 122 -13.76 -1.06 6.30
N THR A 123 -13.15 -2.11 6.83
CA THR A 123 -12.94 -3.36 6.12
C THR A 123 -14.29 -4.03 5.84
N ILE A 124 -14.51 -4.36 4.58
CA ILE A 124 -15.72 -5.02 4.09
C ILE A 124 -15.33 -6.45 3.74
N ILE A 125 -16.05 -7.42 4.30
CA ILE A 125 -15.90 -8.84 3.97
C ILE A 125 -17.26 -9.33 3.52
N GLU A 126 -17.35 -9.82 2.28
CA GLU A 126 -18.60 -10.34 1.69
C GLU A 126 -19.79 -9.35 1.69
N GLY A 127 -19.51 -8.04 1.68
CA GLY A 127 -20.53 -6.99 1.69
C GLY A 127 -20.84 -6.46 3.10
N ASP A 128 -20.42 -7.17 4.14
CA ASP A 128 -20.61 -6.74 5.52
C ASP A 128 -19.43 -5.91 6.01
N ARG A 129 -19.73 -4.73 6.55
CA ARG A 129 -18.73 -3.86 7.16
C ARG A 129 -18.41 -4.35 8.57
N MET A 130 -17.14 -4.63 8.80
CA MET A 130 -16.67 -5.14 10.08
C MET A 130 -16.55 -4.01 11.12
N THR A 131 -17.14 -4.22 12.30
CA THR A 131 -17.12 -3.27 13.42
C THR A 131 -15.84 -3.34 14.25
N SER A 132 -15.15 -4.48 14.27
CA SER A 132 -13.89 -4.66 14.98
C SER A 132 -12.89 -5.43 14.12
N THR A 133 -11.61 -5.08 14.28
CA THR A 133 -10.48 -5.72 13.61
C THR A 133 -10.34 -7.19 14.00
N GLU A 134 -10.71 -7.54 15.24
CA GLU A 134 -10.66 -8.92 15.73
C GLU A 134 -11.75 -9.79 15.08
N THR A 135 -12.97 -9.28 14.94
CA THR A 135 -14.04 -9.98 14.21
C THR A 135 -13.69 -10.13 12.74
N ALA A 136 -13.16 -9.08 12.09
CA ALA A 136 -12.69 -9.15 10.72
C ALA A 136 -11.64 -10.26 10.54
N CYS A 137 -10.64 -10.31 11.43
CA CYS A 137 -9.59 -11.33 11.41
C CYS A 137 -10.16 -12.73 11.61
N LYS A 138 -11.08 -12.93 12.56
CA LYS A 138 -11.72 -14.24 12.82
C LYS A 138 -12.55 -14.73 11.63
N VAL A 139 -13.36 -13.83 11.04
CA VAL A 139 -14.16 -14.15 9.85
C VAL A 139 -13.25 -14.51 8.67
N LEU A 140 -12.21 -13.72 8.43
CA LEU A 140 -11.26 -13.98 7.36
C LEU A 140 -10.49 -15.29 7.58
N ALA A 141 -10.00 -15.55 8.79
CA ALA A 141 -9.34 -16.80 9.15
C ALA A 141 -10.25 -18.00 8.89
N LYS A 142 -11.51 -17.92 9.34
CA LYS A 142 -12.52 -18.96 9.10
C LYS A 142 -12.71 -19.22 7.60
N ARG A 143 -12.88 -18.16 6.80
CA ARG A 143 -13.05 -18.27 5.34
C ARG A 143 -11.81 -18.83 4.64
N TRP A 144 -10.63 -18.42 5.08
CA TRP A 144 -9.36 -18.92 4.56
C TRP A 144 -9.19 -20.42 4.82
N HIS A 145 -9.48 -20.87 6.03
CA HIS A 145 -9.44 -22.29 6.38
C HIS A 145 -10.54 -23.10 5.68
N GLN A 146 -11.75 -22.56 5.51
CA GLN A 146 -12.81 -23.17 4.69
C GLN A 146 -12.41 -23.29 3.20
N ALA A 147 -11.51 -22.44 2.74
CA ALA A 147 -10.92 -22.55 1.42
C ALA A 147 -9.74 -23.52 1.36
N GLU A 148 -9.34 -24.13 2.48
CA GLU A 148 -8.15 -24.97 2.62
C GLU A 148 -6.84 -24.19 2.36
N GLY A 149 -6.83 -22.89 2.64
CA GLY A 149 -5.64 -22.04 2.59
C GLY A 149 -4.65 -22.33 3.73
N LYS A 150 -3.36 -22.09 3.48
CA LYS A 150 -2.28 -22.30 4.46
C LYS A 150 -1.94 -21.02 5.24
N GLY A 151 -1.38 -21.16 6.44
CA GLY A 151 -0.84 -20.06 7.23
C GLY A 151 -1.46 -19.91 8.62
N THR A 152 -0.86 -19.02 9.42
CA THR A 152 -1.22 -18.81 10.83
C THR A 152 -1.98 -17.50 10.97
N ILE A 153 -3.31 -17.59 11.00
CA ILE A 153 -4.23 -16.45 11.18
C ILE A 153 -4.87 -16.49 12.58
N LEU A 154 -4.26 -17.23 13.51
CA LEU A 154 -4.87 -17.57 14.78
C LEU A 154 -5.18 -16.33 15.63
N SER A 155 -6.40 -16.33 16.17
CA SER A 155 -6.87 -15.45 17.22
C SER A 155 -6.28 -15.93 18.55
N SER A 156 -5.21 -15.31 19.02
CA SER A 156 -5.09 -15.09 20.47
C SER A 156 -6.17 -14.08 20.87
#